data_AF-A0A7J4AXX8-F1
#
_entry.id   AF-A0A7J4AXX8-F1
#
_cell.length_a   1.000
_cell.length_b   1.000
_cell.length_c   1.000
_cell.angle_alpha   90.00
_cell.angle_beta   90.00
_cell.angle_gamma   90.00
#
_symmetry.space_group_name_H-M   'P 1'
#
loop_
_entity.id
_entity.type
_entity.pdbx_description
1 polymer ?
#
loop_
_entity_poly.entity_id
_entity_poly.type
_entity_poly.pdbx_seq_one_letter_code
_entity_poly.pdbx_strand_id
1 'polypeptide(L)' 'MSKITISETRDYFLKDDQKFFYLADTCWSAFTNPNYEEWEYYLEYRRMQGFNALQI' A
#
# COMPACT_ATOMS: atom_id res chain seq x y z
N MET A 1 9.13 11.05 -5.29
CA MET A 1 8.29 9.85 -5.10
C MET A 1 8.71 8.82 -6.14
N SER A 2 9.01 7.59 -5.72
CA SER A 2 9.33 6.48 -6.64
C SER A 2 8.13 6.20 -7.56
N LYS A 3 8.37 5.95 -8.84
CA LYS A 3 7.28 5.77 -9.83
C LYS A 3 6.92 4.29 -9.95
N ILE A 4 5.62 3.99 -9.93
CA ILE A 4 5.11 2.65 -10.31
C ILE A 4 4.85 2.64 -11.81
N THR A 5 5.35 1.61 -12.50
CA THR A 5 5.15 1.38 -13.93
C THR A 5 4.70 -0.06 -14.19
N ILE A 6 4.27 -0.36 -15.42
CA ILE A 6 3.86 -1.69 -15.86
C ILE A 6 5.08 -2.36 -16.53
N SER A 7 5.31 -3.65 -16.28
CA SER A 7 6.33 -4.43 -16.97
C SER A 7 6.12 -4.45 -18.50
N GLU A 8 7.18 -4.69 -19.27
CA GLU A 8 7.07 -4.82 -20.73
C GLU A 8 6.05 -5.90 -21.15
N THR A 9 6.05 -7.02 -20.42
CA THR A 9 5.13 -8.16 -20.59
C THR A 9 3.71 -7.90 -20.05
N ARG A 10 3.49 -6.78 -19.36
CA ARG A 10 2.19 -6.34 -18.81
C ARG A 10 1.53 -7.29 -17.80
N ASP A 11 2.33 -8.02 -17.05
CA ASP A 11 1.91 -9.04 -16.09
C ASP A 11 2.32 -8.76 -14.64
N TYR A 12 3.13 -7.72 -14.39
CA TYR A 12 3.47 -7.26 -13.03
C TYR A 12 3.84 -5.77 -13.01
N PHE A 13 3.99 -5.22 -11.80
CA PHE A 13 4.41 -3.84 -11.58
C PHE A 13 5.92 -3.73 -11.35
N LEU A 14 6.45 -2.58 -11.73
CA LEU A 14 7.81 -2.15 -11.43
C LEU A 14 7.77 -0.94 -10.51
N LYS A 15 8.71 -0.85 -9.58
CA LYS A 15 8.99 0.33 -8.77
C LYS A 15 10.50 0.57 -8.84
N ASP A 16 10.89 1.71 -9.42
CA ASP A 16 12.30 2.04 -9.67
C ASP A 16 13.06 0.89 -10.38
N ASP A 17 12.48 0.39 -11.48
CA ASP A 17 12.97 -0.73 -12.30
C ASP A 17 13.10 -2.09 -11.59
N GLN A 18 12.62 -2.22 -10.35
CA GLN A 18 12.56 -3.48 -9.61
C GLN A 18 11.14 -4.04 -9.58
N LYS A 19 11.00 -5.38 -9.57
CA LYS A 19 9.69 -6.03 -9.42
C LYS A 19 9.00 -5.57 -8.14
N PHE A 20 7.77 -5.10 -8.28
CA PHE A 20 6.96 -4.62 -7.18
C PHE A 20 5.74 -5.52 -7.02
N PHE A 21 5.70 -6.24 -5.90
CA PHE A 21 4.55 -7.04 -5.51
C PHE A 21 3.56 -6.15 -4.78
N TYR A 22 2.41 -5.85 -5.39
CA TYR A 22 1.36 -5.04 -4.78
C TYR A 22 0.60 -5.87 -3.73
N LEU A 23 0.83 -5.58 -2.45
CA LEU A 23 0.17 -6.23 -1.33
C LEU A 23 -0.59 -5.17 -0.53
N ALA A 24 -1.91 -5.11 -0.72
CA ALA A 24 -2.75 -4.08 -0.15
C ALA A 24 -3.74 -4.62 0.89
N ASP A 25 -3.96 -3.84 1.95
CA ASP A 25 -5.10 -4.00 2.86
C ASP A 25 -6.26 -3.13 2.39
N THR A 26 -7.49 -3.56 2.67
CA THR A 26 -8.71 -2.80 2.33
C THR A 26 -9.28 -2.14 3.57
N CYS A 27 -9.27 -0.80 3.60
CA CYS A 27 -9.66 0.02 4.75
C CYS A 27 -10.89 0.87 4.43
N TRP A 28 -12.07 0.23 4.35
CA TRP A 28 -13.35 0.90 4.10
C TRP A 28 -13.70 1.99 5.13
N SER A 29 -13.18 1.87 6.34
CA SER A 29 -13.42 2.80 7.45
C SER A 29 -12.55 4.05 7.41
N ALA A 30 -11.73 4.26 6.37
CA ALA A 30 -10.85 5.42 6.27
C ALA A 30 -11.59 6.77 6.40
N PHE A 31 -12.87 6.81 5.99
CA PHE A 31 -13.72 8.00 6.02
C PHE A 31 -14.70 8.04 7.21
N THR A 32 -14.61 7.13 8.19
CA THR A 32 -15.48 7.11 9.37
C THR A 32 -14.93 7.89 10.57
N ASN A 33 -13.94 8.76 10.35
CA ASN A 33 -13.24 9.60 11.33
C ASN A 33 -12.33 8.90 12.37
N PRO A 34 -11.38 8.02 11.96
CA PRO A 34 -10.25 7.70 12.82
C PRO A 34 -9.41 8.95 13.15
N ASN A 35 -8.96 9.08 14.39
CA ASN A 35 -8.00 10.10 14.79
C ASN A 35 -6.58 9.77 14.29
N TYR A 36 -5.62 10.68 14.52
CA TYR A 36 -4.25 10.50 14.02
C TYR A 36 -3.53 9.34 14.69
N GLU A 37 -3.74 9.13 15.99
CA GLU A 37 -3.13 8.05 16.77
C GLU A 37 -3.64 6.68 16.31
N GLU A 38 -4.94 6.57 16.02
CA GLU A 38 -5.57 5.38 15.44
C GLU A 38 -5.01 5.06 14.05
N TRP A 39 -4.82 6.09 13.22
CA TRP A 39 -4.17 5.94 11.91
C TRP A 39 -2.73 5.46 12.04
N GLU A 40 -1.93 6.07 12.92
CA GLU A 40 -0.54 5.69 13.13
C GLU A 40 -0.42 4.23 13.57
N TYR A 41 -1.22 3.84 14.56
CA TYR A 41 -1.28 2.45 15.03
C TYR A 41 -1.67 1.48 13.90
N TYR A 42 -2.72 1.81 13.14
CA TYR A 42 -3.17 0.99 12.02
C TYR A 42 -2.09 0.84 10.95
N LEU A 43 -1.46 1.94 10.52
CA LEU A 43 -0.41 1.93 9.50
C LEU A 43 0.80 1.11 9.92
N GLU A 44 1.25 1.26 11.17
CA GLU A 44 2.38 0.50 11.70
C GLU A 44 2.06 -1.00 11.75
N TYR A 45 0.86 -1.34 12.21
CA TYR A 45 0.40 -2.73 12.24
C TYR A 45 0.36 -3.36 10.84
N ARG A 46 -0.13 -2.63 9.81
CA ARG A 46 -0.12 -3.13 8.42
C ARG A 46 1.27 -3.25 7.85
N ARG A 47 2.17 -2.31 8.17
CA ARG A 47 3.58 -2.39 7.80
C ARG A 47 4.25 -3.63 8.38
N MET A 48 3.99 -3.95 9.66
CA MET A 48 4.51 -5.17 10.31
C MET A 48 4.01 -6.46 9.63
N GLN A 49 2.82 -6.45 9.06
CA GLN A 49 2.24 -7.58 8.31
C GLN A 49 2.75 -7.67 6.86
N GLY A 50 3.54 -6.70 6.39
CA GLY A 50 4.12 -6.68 5.05
C GLY A 50 3.28 -5.99 3.98
N PHE A 51 2.14 -5.38 4.34
CA PHE A 51 1.36 -4.57 3.40
C PHE A 51 2.17 -3.34 2.96
N ASN A 52 2.08 -3.01 1.67
CA ASN A 52 2.80 -1.90 1.06
C ASN A 52 1.90 -0.92 0.31
N ALA A 53 0.58 -1.14 0.37
CA ALA A 53 -0.45 -0.27 -0.14
C ALA A 53 -1.71 -0.38 0.74
N LEU A 54 -2.57 0.64 0.64
CA LEU A 54 -3.90 0.63 1.21
C LEU A 54 -4.91 0.96 0.12
N GLN A 55 -6.07 0.30 0.17
CA GLN A 55 -7.26 0.63 -0.61
C GLN A 55 -8.26 1.27 0.34
N ILE A 56 -8.58 2.55 0.13
CA ILE A 56 -9.49 3.36 0.96
C ILE A 56 -10.65 3.88 0.13
#